data_AF-A0AA38K9Q4-F1
#
_entry.id   AF-A0AA38K9Q4-F1
#
_cell.length_a   1.000
_cell.length_b   1.000
_cell.length_c   1.000
_cell.angle_alpha   90.00
_cell.angle_beta   90.00
_cell.angle_gamma   90.00
#
_symmetry.space_group_name_H-M   'P 1'
#
loop_
_entity.id
_entity.type
_entity.pdbx_description
1 polymer ?
#
loop_
_entity_poly.entity_id
_entity_poly.type
_entity_poly.pdbx_seq_one_letter_code
_entity_poly.pdbx_strand_id
1 'polypeptide(L)'
;MKANGETEYAKDEMIWANTEEPPRVRPAADIMEIINAKDLLIMMGSCGVSLPREPGDADEDTDADPKPAAYPFDYKNYPDPWPLVPFSSNPPTLQSQIPFHLLPETLIVHDPFRLLHARTPRDKDVDWTSVDDVTHKYKLDLTVDSIKENIALERSKIEEITKNATPVTVGISFYRSDERDSGDSNPTSAPGNAYKITVPPPPPPPISVPEAHLFLSPAHTVGSGNHSRVYHAEWDLPRSVFSKPKICNTCLEEAARKIISDKAGSTMDNNSPGSNNFFNGNLDFREARTPKITFAYTKFSFNYADLEKSREQIHEDHMHTLEDEKTTSYIEYSGSMDAIHITTVPWYDPASSSPPPCSHFAQSSVCGSLPESPPPTAQVSVVAKLSLRGDNHMKREAANYQRFGMQFSQHWTGYTLATPLQDPTPMGAITPVFYGYYSKEDSSDSDQYFSPILLLEDCGTPIEPDKLDFDDRQECAALVLRLHFHRWTQGSFWPRNILMQLGDHADFPLMKSANDRRFRLIDFGRAKCLMDAQEADYSRNNNLYQKYWDDERFDEKSAIGRVLEFHYPT
;
A
#
# COMPACT_ATOMS: atom_id res chain seq x y z
N MET A 1 4.36 -40.19 -34.26
CA MET A 1 4.70 -39.26 -33.16
C MET A 1 6.04 -39.62 -32.48
N LYS A 2 7.11 -39.98 -33.22
CA LYS A 2 8.43 -40.29 -32.61
C LYS A 2 9.62 -39.79 -33.44
N ALA A 3 9.41 -38.94 -34.44
CA ALA A 3 10.44 -38.63 -35.44
C ALA A 3 11.08 -37.23 -35.33
N ASN A 4 10.56 -36.33 -34.49
CA ASN A 4 10.92 -34.90 -34.57
C ASN A 4 11.61 -34.33 -33.31
N GLY A 5 12.14 -35.14 -32.39
CA GLY A 5 12.80 -34.61 -31.18
C GLY A 5 11.86 -33.92 -30.17
N GLU A 6 10.54 -34.02 -30.37
CA GLU A 6 9.49 -33.47 -29.49
C GLU A 6 9.66 -33.91 -28.02
N THR A 7 10.21 -35.10 -27.77
CA THR A 7 10.47 -35.60 -26.41
C THR A 7 11.65 -34.92 -25.73
N GLU A 8 12.65 -34.45 -26.47
CA GLU A 8 13.76 -33.69 -25.86
C GLU A 8 13.34 -32.24 -25.64
N TYR A 9 12.63 -31.63 -26.59
CA TYR A 9 12.04 -30.30 -26.41
C TYR A 9 11.10 -30.25 -25.20
N ALA A 10 10.22 -31.26 -25.04
CA ALA A 10 9.36 -31.34 -23.86
C ALA A 10 10.14 -31.50 -22.53
N LYS A 11 11.31 -32.15 -22.54
CA LYS A 11 12.16 -32.22 -21.35
C LYS A 11 12.80 -30.87 -21.05
N ASP A 12 13.27 -30.15 -22.07
CA ASP A 12 13.86 -28.83 -21.90
C ASP A 12 12.82 -27.84 -21.38
N GLU A 13 11.60 -27.85 -21.91
CA GLU A 13 10.47 -27.05 -21.40
C GLU A 13 10.08 -27.45 -19.96
N MET A 14 10.08 -28.75 -19.63
CA MET A 14 9.86 -29.19 -18.25
C MET A 14 10.99 -28.78 -17.31
N ILE A 15 12.24 -28.83 -17.76
CA ILE A 15 13.40 -28.37 -16.99
C ILE A 15 13.28 -26.87 -16.77
N TRP A 16 12.95 -26.11 -17.82
CA TRP A 16 12.76 -24.67 -17.75
C TRP A 16 11.63 -24.30 -16.79
N ALA A 17 10.45 -24.92 -16.92
CA ALA A 17 9.32 -24.74 -16.00
C ALA A 17 9.66 -25.12 -14.55
N ASN A 18 10.50 -26.14 -14.34
CA ASN A 18 10.98 -26.50 -12.99
C ASN A 18 12.02 -25.50 -12.45
N THR A 19 12.66 -24.71 -13.31
CA THR A 19 13.60 -23.63 -12.93
C THR A 19 12.93 -22.26 -12.79
N GLU A 20 11.69 -22.10 -13.27
CA GLU A 20 10.95 -20.86 -13.09
C GLU A 20 10.73 -20.56 -11.60
N GLU A 21 10.81 -19.27 -11.25
CA GLU A 21 10.46 -18.84 -9.90
C GLU A 21 9.00 -19.20 -9.62
N PRO A 22 8.69 -19.73 -8.41
CA PRO A 22 7.31 -20.00 -8.06
C PRO A 22 6.49 -18.68 -8.11
N PRO A 23 5.22 -18.73 -8.55
CA PRO A 23 4.38 -17.55 -8.57
C PRO A 23 4.37 -16.87 -7.21
N ARG A 24 4.69 -15.58 -7.22
CA ARG A 24 4.71 -14.71 -6.03
C ARG A 24 3.83 -13.50 -6.23
N VAL A 25 3.27 -13.00 -5.12
CA VAL A 25 2.48 -11.77 -5.09
C VAL A 25 3.35 -10.60 -5.55
N ARG A 26 2.84 -9.80 -6.48
CA ARG A 26 3.42 -8.53 -6.91
C ARG A 26 2.86 -7.42 -6.04
N PRO A 27 3.65 -6.80 -5.14
CA PRO A 27 3.17 -5.67 -4.36
C PRO A 27 2.81 -4.51 -5.29
N ALA A 28 1.83 -3.70 -4.88
CA ALA A 28 1.62 -2.40 -5.49
C ALA A 28 2.82 -1.48 -5.23
N ALA A 29 2.91 -0.39 -5.99
CA ALA A 29 3.88 0.67 -5.72
C ALA A 29 3.80 1.12 -4.25
N ASP A 30 4.93 1.47 -3.65
CA ASP A 30 4.96 1.91 -2.25
C ASP A 30 4.20 3.22 -2.11
N ILE A 31 2.99 3.13 -1.55
CA ILE A 31 2.09 4.28 -1.38
C ILE A 31 2.74 5.37 -0.54
N MET A 32 3.58 5.02 0.45
CA MET A 32 4.23 6.01 1.30
C MET A 32 5.33 6.75 0.54
N GLU A 33 6.04 6.10 -0.36
CA GLU A 33 7.01 6.79 -1.24
C GLU A 33 6.29 7.79 -2.17
N ILE A 34 5.15 7.38 -2.74
CA ILE A 34 4.32 8.25 -3.59
C ILE A 34 3.77 9.44 -2.77
N ILE A 35 3.26 9.19 -1.56
CA ILE A 35 2.79 10.24 -0.63
C ILE A 35 3.92 11.20 -0.30
N ASN A 36 5.11 10.72 0.06
CA ASN A 36 6.24 11.59 0.40
C ASN A 36 6.68 12.46 -0.80
N ALA A 37 6.65 11.92 -2.01
CA ALA A 37 6.90 12.70 -3.23
C ALA A 37 5.81 13.77 -3.44
N LYS A 38 4.55 13.44 -3.15
CA LYS A 38 3.43 14.38 -3.23
C LYS A 38 3.52 15.47 -2.18
N ASP A 39 3.89 15.14 -0.95
CA ASP A 39 4.09 16.09 0.16
C ASP A 39 5.15 17.13 -0.22
N LEU A 40 6.25 16.71 -0.85
CA LEU A 40 7.25 17.64 -1.37
C LEU A 40 6.63 18.60 -2.40
N LEU A 41 5.86 18.09 -3.36
CA LEU A 41 5.20 18.95 -4.36
C LEU A 41 4.24 19.96 -3.71
N ILE A 42 3.53 19.55 -2.65
CA ILE A 42 2.66 20.42 -1.86
C ILE A 42 3.46 21.53 -1.17
N MET A 43 4.54 21.19 -0.47
CA MET A 43 5.40 22.20 0.20
C MET A 43 6.11 23.13 -0.78
N MET A 44 6.41 22.67 -2.00
CA MET A 44 6.92 23.52 -3.07
C MET A 44 5.83 24.40 -3.72
N GLY A 45 4.58 24.33 -3.24
CA GLY A 45 3.46 25.08 -3.81
C GLY A 45 3.09 24.66 -5.23
N SER A 46 3.51 23.46 -5.66
CA SER A 46 3.26 22.96 -7.02
C SER A 46 1.88 22.33 -7.18
N CYS A 47 1.24 21.91 -6.09
CA CYS A 47 -0.13 21.39 -6.06
C CYS A 47 -0.76 21.52 -4.67
N GLY A 48 -2.09 21.42 -4.57
CA GLY A 48 -2.81 21.62 -3.33
C GLY A 48 -3.04 23.11 -3.03
N VAL A 49 -4.19 23.43 -2.46
CA VAL A 49 -4.52 24.76 -1.98
C VAL A 49 -4.67 24.65 -0.47
N SER A 50 -3.90 25.43 0.29
CA SER A 50 -4.03 25.50 1.75
C SER A 50 -5.44 25.94 2.12
N LEU A 51 -6.06 25.29 3.11
CA LEU A 51 -7.29 25.78 3.69
C LEU A 51 -7.00 27.13 4.38
N PRO A 52 -7.79 28.19 4.14
CA PRO A 52 -7.57 29.46 4.84
C PRO A 52 -7.72 29.29 6.35
N ARG A 53 -6.71 29.73 7.11
CA ARG A 53 -6.84 29.81 8.58
C ARG A 53 -7.83 30.92 8.94
N GLU A 54 -8.71 30.67 9.90
CA GLU A 54 -9.64 31.69 10.34
C GLU A 54 -8.86 32.86 10.98
N PRO A 55 -9.18 34.13 10.65
CA PRO A 55 -8.51 35.29 11.22
C PRO A 55 -8.85 35.39 12.72
N GLY A 56 -8.03 34.75 13.55
CA GLY A 56 -8.24 34.58 14.98
C GLY A 56 -7.49 33.40 15.60
N ASP A 57 -7.09 32.41 14.78
CA ASP A 57 -6.24 31.29 15.22
C ASP A 57 -4.73 31.66 15.28
N ALA A 58 -4.38 32.95 15.15
CA ALA A 58 -2.99 33.40 15.16
C ALA A 58 -2.39 33.31 16.58
N ASP A 59 -1.57 32.29 16.80
CA ASP A 59 -0.48 32.19 17.78
C ASP A 59 -0.68 32.96 19.08
N GLU A 60 -1.76 32.69 19.82
CA GLU A 60 -1.69 32.85 21.26
C GLU A 60 -0.75 31.74 21.79
N ASP A 61 0.55 31.98 21.62
CA ASP A 61 1.71 31.34 22.27
C ASP A 61 1.59 31.52 23.80
N THR A 62 0.51 31.00 24.35
CA THR A 62 0.34 30.86 25.78
C THR A 62 1.13 29.60 26.14
N ASP A 63 2.04 29.74 27.11
CA ASP A 63 2.87 28.70 27.75
C ASP A 63 2.03 27.58 28.42
N ALA A 64 0.92 27.16 27.82
CA ALA A 64 0.03 26.15 28.33
C ALA A 64 0.70 24.78 28.28
N ASP A 65 0.46 23.99 29.34
CA ASP A 65 0.97 22.63 29.52
C ASP A 65 0.94 21.81 28.23
N PRO A 66 1.94 20.93 28.01
CA PRO A 66 2.03 20.09 26.82
C PRO A 66 0.70 19.36 26.62
N LYS A 67 -0.01 19.75 25.55
CA LYS A 67 -1.30 19.15 25.20
C LYS A 67 -1.12 17.62 25.12
N PRO A 68 -2.10 16.83 25.59
CA PRO A 68 -2.07 15.38 25.44
C PRO A 68 -1.77 15.02 23.98
N ALA A 69 -1.05 13.90 23.78
CA ALA A 69 -0.56 13.43 22.48
C ALA A 69 -1.57 13.75 21.37
N ALA A 70 -1.14 14.58 20.42
CA ALA A 70 -2.02 15.13 19.38
C ALA A 70 -2.75 13.99 18.67
N TYR A 71 -4.08 14.08 18.62
CA TYR A 71 -4.87 13.18 17.79
C TYR A 71 -4.42 13.33 16.33
N PRO A 72 -4.33 12.24 15.55
CA PRO A 72 -3.86 12.33 14.16
C PRO A 72 -4.61 13.37 13.33
N PHE A 73 -5.91 13.58 13.58
CA PHE A 73 -6.77 14.52 12.83
C PHE A 73 -6.93 15.90 13.49
N ASP A 74 -5.97 16.34 14.31
CA ASP A 74 -5.96 17.71 14.83
C ASP A 74 -5.41 18.68 13.77
N TYR A 75 -6.27 19.03 12.81
CA TYR A 75 -5.95 19.91 11.67
C TYR A 75 -5.40 21.28 12.10
N LYS A 76 -5.66 21.74 13.33
CA LYS A 76 -5.10 23.00 13.84
C LYS A 76 -3.59 22.92 14.11
N ASN A 77 -3.08 21.72 14.38
CA ASN A 77 -1.67 21.48 14.63
C ASN A 77 -0.95 20.92 13.39
N TYR A 78 -1.60 20.94 12.23
CA TYR A 78 -0.94 20.53 11.00
C TYR A 78 0.10 21.60 10.60
N PRO A 79 1.26 21.18 10.09
CA PRO A 79 2.26 22.11 9.57
C PRO A 79 1.73 22.78 8.30
N ASP A 80 2.18 23.99 8.01
CA ASP A 80 1.82 24.65 6.75
C ASP A 80 2.41 23.88 5.54
N PRO A 81 1.69 23.76 4.40
CA PRO A 81 0.42 24.41 4.06
C PRO A 81 -0.82 23.54 4.38
N TRP A 82 -0.72 22.57 5.27
CA TRP A 82 -1.84 21.70 5.62
C TRP A 82 -2.73 22.31 6.72
N PRO A 83 -4.02 21.91 6.81
CA PRO A 83 -4.74 21.03 5.91
C PRO A 83 -4.99 21.67 4.54
N LEU A 84 -5.12 20.84 3.50
CA LEU A 84 -5.45 21.29 2.15
C LEU A 84 -6.97 21.36 1.99
N VAL A 85 -7.43 22.25 1.10
CA VAL A 85 -8.80 22.21 0.58
C VAL A 85 -9.04 20.86 -0.08
N PRO A 86 -10.08 20.10 0.29
CA PRO A 86 -10.38 18.82 -0.34
C PRO A 86 -10.46 18.92 -1.86
N PHE A 87 -9.94 17.91 -2.55
CA PHE A 87 -9.85 17.79 -4.01
C PHE A 87 -8.91 18.78 -4.71
N SER A 88 -8.16 19.58 -3.95
CA SER A 88 -7.18 20.51 -4.52
C SER A 88 -5.84 19.87 -4.88
N SER A 89 -5.53 18.70 -4.30
CA SER A 89 -4.21 18.07 -4.41
C SER A 89 -4.18 16.92 -5.42
N ASN A 90 -5.29 16.23 -5.70
CA ASN A 90 -5.33 14.94 -6.39
C ASN A 90 -4.43 13.90 -5.70
N PRO A 91 -4.85 13.35 -4.55
CA PRO A 91 -4.06 12.38 -3.80
C PRO A 91 -3.87 11.07 -4.58
N PRO A 92 -2.82 10.31 -4.28
CA PRO A 92 -2.54 9.06 -5.00
C PRO A 92 -3.62 8.00 -4.73
N THR A 93 -3.98 7.25 -5.76
CA THR A 93 -4.92 6.12 -5.64
C THR A 93 -4.35 5.03 -4.74
N LEU A 94 -5.11 4.63 -3.71
CA LEU A 94 -4.74 3.50 -2.87
C LEU A 94 -5.03 2.18 -3.61
N GLN A 95 -3.98 1.41 -3.89
CA GLN A 95 -4.06 0.08 -4.51
C GLN A 95 -3.53 -1.04 -3.60
N SER A 96 -2.89 -0.69 -2.50
CA SER A 96 -2.39 -1.66 -1.51
C SER A 96 -3.50 -2.09 -0.56
N GLN A 97 -3.55 -3.37 -0.24
CA GLN A 97 -4.50 -3.90 0.74
C GLN A 97 -4.20 -3.40 2.16
N ILE A 98 -5.23 -2.89 2.83
CA ILE A 98 -5.19 -2.60 4.27
C ILE A 98 -5.69 -3.86 5.01
N PRO A 99 -4.95 -4.39 5.99
CA PRO A 99 -5.42 -5.49 6.83
C PRO A 99 -6.76 -5.15 7.52
N PHE A 100 -7.67 -6.11 7.62
CA PHE A 100 -9.01 -5.86 8.20
C PHE A 100 -8.99 -5.26 9.61
N HIS A 101 -8.02 -5.61 10.44
CA HIS A 101 -7.90 -5.06 11.80
C HIS A 101 -7.47 -3.58 11.82
N LEU A 102 -6.93 -3.07 10.72
CA LEU A 102 -6.50 -1.69 10.49
C LEU A 102 -7.49 -0.89 9.63
N LEU A 103 -8.62 -1.47 9.20
CA LEU A 103 -9.67 -0.66 8.60
C LEU A 103 -10.23 0.28 9.69
N PRO A 104 -10.48 1.57 9.38
CA PRO A 104 -11.03 2.51 10.33
C PRO A 104 -12.34 2.00 10.93
N GLU A 105 -12.44 2.01 12.26
CA GLU A 105 -13.65 1.60 12.97
C GLU A 105 -14.78 2.63 12.79
N THR A 106 -14.39 3.92 12.73
CA THR A 106 -15.28 5.04 12.47
C THR A 106 -14.79 5.84 11.26
N LEU A 107 -15.72 6.26 10.39
CA LEU A 107 -15.47 7.29 9.38
C LEU A 107 -16.20 8.58 9.74
N ILE A 108 -15.45 9.68 9.72
CA ILE A 108 -16.00 11.04 9.70
C ILE A 108 -16.14 11.46 8.25
N VAL A 109 -17.38 11.46 7.76
CA VAL A 109 -17.68 11.74 6.36
C VAL A 109 -18.07 13.20 6.20
N HIS A 110 -17.25 13.94 5.46
CA HIS A 110 -17.46 15.32 5.06
C HIS A 110 -18.30 15.35 3.78
N ASP A 111 -19.54 15.82 3.91
CA ASP A 111 -20.56 15.84 2.86
C ASP A 111 -21.31 17.19 2.81
N PRO A 112 -20.61 18.30 2.54
CA PRO A 112 -21.24 19.63 2.46
C PRO A 112 -22.35 19.70 1.39
N PHE A 113 -22.29 18.82 0.39
CA PHE A 113 -23.23 18.75 -0.72
C PHE A 113 -24.41 17.78 -0.50
N ARG A 114 -24.48 17.11 0.66
CA ARG A 114 -25.55 16.21 1.05
C ARG A 114 -25.78 15.02 0.10
N LEU A 115 -24.70 14.49 -0.48
CA LEU A 115 -24.64 13.34 -1.37
C LEU A 115 -25.07 12.04 -0.69
N LEU A 116 -24.90 11.93 0.63
CA LEU A 116 -25.25 10.74 1.41
C LEU A 116 -26.76 10.45 1.40
N HIS A 117 -27.62 11.40 1.03
CA HIS A 117 -29.04 11.11 0.81
C HIS A 117 -29.32 10.42 -0.54
N ALA A 118 -28.29 10.17 -1.34
CA ALA A 118 -28.35 9.54 -2.65
C ALA A 118 -29.31 10.26 -3.63
N ARG A 119 -29.48 11.58 -3.46
CA ARG A 119 -30.27 12.44 -4.35
C ARG A 119 -29.40 13.00 -5.46
N THR A 120 -29.99 13.36 -6.60
CA THR A 120 -29.25 14.06 -7.68
C THR A 120 -28.76 15.40 -7.16
N PRO A 121 -27.43 15.64 -7.10
CA PRO A 121 -26.93 16.95 -6.73
C PRO A 121 -27.45 17.97 -7.75
N ARG A 122 -27.85 19.14 -7.27
CA ARG A 122 -28.39 20.20 -8.14
C ARG A 122 -27.28 20.90 -8.92
N ASP A 123 -26.14 21.11 -8.27
CA ASP A 123 -25.01 21.85 -8.80
C ASP A 123 -23.73 21.04 -8.64
N LYS A 124 -22.97 20.85 -9.72
CA LYS A 124 -21.69 20.11 -9.71
C LYS A 124 -20.47 21.02 -9.54
N ASP A 125 -20.63 22.31 -9.82
CA ASP A 125 -19.52 23.27 -9.96
C ASP A 125 -19.39 24.19 -8.74
N VAL A 126 -19.92 23.77 -7.58
CA VAL A 126 -19.83 24.54 -6.34
C VAL A 126 -18.47 24.26 -5.69
N ASP A 127 -17.70 25.31 -5.46
CA ASP A 127 -16.40 25.20 -4.80
C ASP A 127 -16.54 24.76 -3.34
N TRP A 128 -15.63 23.89 -2.88
CA TRP A 128 -15.67 23.33 -1.52
C TRP A 128 -15.66 24.42 -0.45
N THR A 129 -14.89 25.50 -0.66
CA THR A 129 -14.77 26.59 0.33
C THR A 129 -16.00 27.50 0.42
N SER A 130 -16.95 27.36 -0.52
CA SER A 130 -18.15 28.19 -0.57
C SER A 130 -19.34 27.61 0.20
N VAL A 131 -19.19 26.41 0.77
CA VAL A 131 -20.23 25.68 1.48
C VAL A 131 -19.75 25.27 2.85
N ASP A 132 -20.64 25.34 3.84
CA ASP A 132 -20.33 24.87 5.19
C ASP A 132 -20.08 23.36 5.18
N ASP A 133 -18.99 22.95 5.84
CA ASP A 133 -18.66 21.54 5.97
C ASP A 133 -19.66 20.82 6.87
N VAL A 134 -20.31 19.79 6.33
CA VAL A 134 -21.31 18.98 7.05
C VAL A 134 -20.72 17.61 7.29
N THR A 135 -20.55 17.24 8.56
CA THR A 135 -19.92 15.96 8.93
C THR A 135 -20.92 14.93 9.43
N HIS A 136 -20.63 13.67 9.14
CA HIS A 136 -21.44 12.53 9.54
C HIS A 136 -20.57 11.38 10.03
N LYS A 137 -20.91 10.81 11.19
CA LYS A 137 -20.25 9.61 11.71
C LYS A 137 -20.83 8.32 11.13
N TYR A 138 -19.96 7.46 10.65
CA TYR A 138 -20.28 6.13 10.14
C TYR A 138 -19.42 5.08 10.85
N LYS A 139 -19.96 3.88 11.07
CA LYS A 139 -19.29 2.74 11.71
C LYS A 139 -18.99 1.64 10.69
N LEU A 140 -17.84 1.00 10.86
CA LEU A 140 -17.44 -0.16 10.07
C LEU A 140 -18.38 -1.35 10.35
N ASP A 141 -19.02 -1.84 9.31
CA ASP A 141 -19.93 -2.96 9.35
C ASP A 141 -19.25 -4.23 8.82
N LEU A 142 -18.79 -5.06 9.76
CA LEU A 142 -18.31 -6.41 9.47
C LEU A 142 -19.49 -7.39 9.51
N THR A 143 -19.91 -7.82 8.34
CA THR A 143 -21.08 -8.71 8.16
C THR A 143 -20.73 -10.19 8.26
N VAL A 144 -19.45 -10.52 8.17
CA VAL A 144 -18.94 -11.90 8.18
C VAL A 144 -18.22 -12.18 9.50
N ASP A 145 -18.72 -13.15 10.27
CA ASP A 145 -18.21 -13.40 11.62
C ASP A 145 -16.78 -13.94 11.63
N SER A 146 -16.38 -14.75 10.65
CA SER A 146 -15.00 -15.24 10.53
C SER A 146 -13.97 -14.11 10.38
N ILE A 147 -14.37 -12.94 9.85
CA ILE A 147 -13.49 -11.77 9.79
C ILE A 147 -13.33 -11.14 11.16
N LYS A 148 -14.40 -11.03 11.95
CA LYS A 148 -14.32 -10.52 13.32
C LYS A 148 -13.42 -11.38 14.18
N GLU A 149 -13.54 -12.70 14.04
CA GLU A 149 -12.66 -13.68 14.69
C GLU A 149 -11.21 -13.51 14.26
N ASN A 150 -10.95 -13.38 12.96
CA ASN A 150 -9.60 -13.13 12.43
C ASN A 150 -9.03 -11.80 12.95
N ILE A 151 -9.82 -10.74 13.02
CA ILE A 151 -9.38 -9.44 13.59
C ILE A 151 -9.01 -9.61 15.07
N ALA A 152 -9.86 -10.25 15.86
CA ALA A 152 -9.59 -10.49 17.27
C ALA A 152 -8.31 -11.33 17.46
N LEU A 153 -8.11 -12.35 16.62
CA LEU A 153 -6.91 -13.18 16.63
C LEU A 153 -5.66 -12.38 16.27
N GLU A 154 -5.68 -11.57 15.21
CA GLU A 154 -4.54 -10.74 14.80
C GLU A 154 -4.19 -9.69 15.86
N ARG A 155 -5.19 -9.01 16.44
CA ARG A 155 -4.99 -8.08 17.56
C ARG A 155 -4.32 -8.78 18.76
N SER A 156 -4.80 -9.98 19.11
CA SER A 156 -4.22 -10.78 20.20
C SER A 156 -2.76 -11.17 19.92
N LYS A 157 -2.44 -11.56 18.68
CA LYS A 157 -1.07 -11.87 18.25
C LYS A 157 -0.15 -10.66 18.38
N ILE A 158 -0.61 -9.48 17.93
CA ILE A 158 0.17 -8.24 18.03
C ILE A 158 0.43 -7.89 19.50
N GLU A 159 -0.58 -7.98 20.37
CA GLU A 159 -0.41 -7.76 21.81
C GLU A 159 0.57 -8.74 22.44
N GLU A 160 0.53 -10.02 22.07
CA GLU A 160 1.47 -11.03 22.56
C GLU A 160 2.91 -10.75 22.09
N ILE A 161 3.10 -10.42 20.82
CA ILE A 161 4.39 -10.00 20.26
C ILE A 161 4.91 -8.77 21.00
N THR A 162 4.03 -7.82 21.32
CA THR A 162 4.37 -6.58 22.04
C THR A 162 4.79 -6.87 23.49
N LYS A 163 4.05 -7.73 24.20
CA LYS A 163 4.37 -8.14 25.57
C LYS A 163 5.71 -8.86 25.67
N ASN A 164 6.05 -9.62 24.62
CA ASN A 164 7.28 -10.41 24.53
C ASN A 164 8.39 -9.70 23.74
N ALA A 165 8.25 -8.41 23.43
CA ALA A 165 9.18 -7.68 22.59
C ALA A 165 10.55 -7.55 23.29
N THR A 166 11.60 -7.97 22.60
CA THR A 166 12.99 -7.87 23.08
C THR A 166 13.73 -6.76 22.34
N PRO A 167 14.84 -6.23 22.91
CA PRO A 167 15.67 -5.26 22.23
C PRO A 167 16.07 -5.72 20.82
N VAL A 168 15.88 -4.84 19.83
CA VAL A 168 16.15 -5.14 18.42
C VAL A 168 17.60 -4.81 18.11
N THR A 169 18.26 -5.72 17.38
CA THR A 169 19.59 -5.45 16.83
C THR A 169 19.45 -4.67 15.54
N VAL A 170 20.01 -3.47 15.51
CA VAL A 170 19.87 -2.52 14.39
C VAL A 170 21.14 -2.42 13.55
N GLY A 171 22.28 -2.85 14.08
CA GLY A 171 23.53 -2.86 13.34
C GLY A 171 24.72 -3.40 14.14
N ILE A 172 25.88 -3.39 13.50
CA ILE A 172 27.18 -3.71 14.09
C ILE A 172 28.10 -2.53 13.82
N SER A 173 28.78 -2.04 14.85
CA SER A 173 29.79 -0.99 14.73
C SER A 173 31.17 -1.56 14.99
N PHE A 174 32.12 -1.21 14.13
CA PHE A 174 33.50 -1.64 14.23
C PHE A 174 34.36 -0.47 14.68
N TYR A 175 35.20 -0.70 15.68
CA TYR A 175 36.14 0.29 16.20
C TYR A 175 37.57 -0.24 16.03
N ARG A 176 38.39 0.50 15.28
CA ARG A 176 39.79 0.18 15.03
C ARG A 176 40.68 1.05 15.91
N SER A 177 41.76 0.49 16.44
CA SER A 177 42.60 1.17 17.44
C SER A 177 43.63 2.14 16.89
N ASP A 178 43.94 2.07 15.60
CA ASP A 178 45.15 2.67 15.07
C ASP A 178 44.85 3.75 14.02
N GLU A 179 44.80 5.00 14.48
CA GLU A 179 45.09 6.21 13.67
C GLU A 179 46.58 6.58 13.75
N ARG A 180 47.48 5.63 14.00
CA ARG A 180 48.91 5.94 13.82
C ARG A 180 49.17 6.00 12.31
N ASP A 181 49.48 7.21 11.83
CA ASP A 181 49.98 7.59 10.49
C ASP A 181 51.30 6.87 10.12
N SER A 182 51.39 5.55 10.31
CA SER A 182 52.48 4.74 9.80
C SER A 182 52.23 4.54 8.30
N GLY A 183 52.79 5.45 7.51
CA GLY A 183 52.61 5.54 6.05
C GLY A 183 53.23 4.40 5.23
N ASP A 184 53.21 3.16 5.69
CA ASP A 184 53.69 2.03 4.90
C ASP A 184 52.92 0.73 5.18
N SER A 185 52.39 0.14 4.10
CA SER A 185 51.67 -1.14 3.94
C SER A 185 50.26 -1.24 4.55
N ASN A 186 49.24 -1.48 3.70
CA ASN A 186 47.87 -1.83 4.11
C ASN A 186 47.88 -3.16 4.90
N PRO A 187 47.71 -3.17 6.23
CA PRO A 187 47.60 -4.43 6.95
C PRO A 187 46.22 -5.03 6.64
N THR A 188 46.21 -6.25 6.09
CA THR A 188 44.98 -7.01 5.77
C THR A 188 44.16 -7.34 7.01
N SER A 189 44.80 -7.36 8.19
CA SER A 189 44.19 -7.63 9.49
C SER A 189 44.63 -6.56 10.50
N ALA A 190 43.69 -6.00 11.25
CA ALA A 190 43.98 -5.05 12.32
C ALA A 190 43.26 -5.46 13.61
N PRO A 191 43.89 -5.31 14.79
CA PRO A 191 43.19 -5.50 16.05
C PRO A 191 42.05 -4.48 16.16
N GLY A 192 40.91 -4.92 16.67
CA GLY A 192 39.74 -4.05 16.79
C GLY A 192 38.66 -4.67 17.66
N ASN A 193 37.65 -3.85 17.96
CA ASN A 193 36.47 -4.26 18.70
C ASN A 193 35.24 -4.17 17.79
N ALA A 194 34.34 -5.13 17.91
CA ALA A 194 33.03 -5.08 17.28
C ALA A 194 31.94 -4.98 18.35
N TYR A 195 31.01 -4.06 18.12
CA TYR A 195 29.91 -3.79 19.01
C TYR A 195 28.59 -4.11 18.32
N LYS A 196 27.80 -4.99 18.93
CA LYS A 196 26.42 -5.24 18.53
C LYS A 196 25.54 -4.10 19.05
N ILE A 197 24.97 -3.31 18.15
CA ILE A 197 24.11 -2.18 18.52
C ILE A 197 22.67 -2.68 18.68
N THR A 198 22.12 -2.47 19.87
CA THR A 198 20.75 -2.81 20.22
C THR A 198 19.98 -1.57 20.67
N VAL A 199 18.69 -1.54 20.37
CA VAL A 199 17.76 -0.47 20.78
C VAL A 199 16.53 -1.10 21.44
N PRO A 200 15.75 -0.33 22.23
CA PRO A 200 14.42 -0.75 22.65
C PRO A 200 13.60 -1.26 21.47
N PRO A 201 12.66 -2.20 21.68
CA PRO A 201 11.77 -2.62 20.61
C PRO A 201 11.01 -1.42 20.02
N PRO A 202 10.67 -1.45 18.73
CA PRO A 202 9.85 -0.40 18.14
C PRO A 202 8.50 -0.32 18.85
N PRO A 203 7.82 0.84 18.81
CA PRO A 203 6.43 0.95 19.18
C PRO A 203 5.62 -0.17 18.50
N PRO A 204 4.67 -0.77 19.22
CA PRO A 204 3.86 -1.82 18.63
C PRO A 204 3.13 -1.28 17.39
N PRO A 205 2.95 -2.11 16.35
CA PRO A 205 2.10 -1.70 15.24
C PRO A 205 0.68 -1.42 15.75
N PRO A 206 -0.07 -0.52 15.09
CA PRO A 206 -1.43 -0.24 15.49
C PRO A 206 -2.26 -1.53 15.52
N ILE A 207 -3.07 -1.71 16.55
CA ILE A 207 -4.02 -2.85 16.65
C ILE A 207 -5.37 -2.51 16.01
N SER A 208 -5.65 -1.22 15.87
CA SER A 208 -6.85 -0.67 15.27
C SER A 208 -6.58 0.72 14.72
N VAL A 209 -7.46 1.18 13.84
CA VAL A 209 -7.54 2.58 13.42
C VAL A 209 -8.88 3.11 13.93
N PRO A 210 -8.90 3.93 14.98
CA PRO A 210 -10.16 4.37 15.58
C PRO A 210 -11.03 5.20 14.62
N GLU A 211 -10.37 6.04 13.83
CA GLU A 211 -11.02 7.08 13.03
C GLU A 211 -10.26 7.32 11.72
N ALA A 212 -11.00 7.69 10.68
CA ALA A 212 -10.49 8.27 9.44
C ALA A 212 -11.49 9.26 8.85
N HIS A 213 -11.04 10.16 7.99
CA HIS A 213 -11.88 11.19 7.38
C HIS A 213 -12.09 10.91 5.89
N LEU A 214 -13.34 11.01 5.42
CA LEU A 214 -13.71 10.76 4.03
C LEU A 214 -14.39 12.00 3.46
N PHE A 215 -13.89 12.51 2.33
CA PHE A 215 -14.43 13.70 1.66
C PHE A 215 -15.17 13.30 0.39
N LEU A 216 -16.39 13.83 0.20
CA LEU A 216 -17.24 13.53 -0.96
C LEU A 216 -17.61 14.82 -1.71
N SER A 217 -17.46 14.81 -3.03
CA SER A 217 -17.81 15.95 -3.89
C SER A 217 -18.59 15.52 -5.14
N PRO A 218 -19.65 16.25 -5.55
CA PRO A 218 -20.41 15.95 -6.76
C PRO A 218 -19.58 16.11 -8.03
N ALA A 219 -18.56 16.99 -8.01
CA ALA A 219 -17.63 17.18 -9.13
C ALA A 219 -16.84 15.90 -9.45
N HIS A 220 -16.66 15.03 -8.45
CA HIS A 220 -15.91 13.78 -8.55
C HIS A 220 -16.81 12.54 -8.74
N THR A 221 -17.94 12.70 -9.42
CA THR A 221 -18.81 11.56 -9.78
C THR A 221 -18.14 10.68 -10.84
N VAL A 222 -17.91 9.39 -10.52
CA VAL A 222 -17.33 8.40 -11.45
C VAL A 222 -18.41 7.76 -12.32
N GLY A 223 -19.55 7.47 -11.71
CA GLY A 223 -20.62 6.74 -12.38
C GLY A 223 -21.88 6.58 -11.55
N SER A 224 -22.92 6.09 -12.21
CA SER A 224 -24.19 5.75 -11.57
C SER A 224 -24.67 4.38 -12.06
N GLY A 225 -25.05 3.51 -11.12
CA GLY A 225 -25.79 2.31 -11.42
C GLY A 225 -27.28 2.48 -11.16
N ASN A 226 -28.06 1.44 -11.46
CA ASN A 226 -29.51 1.40 -11.16
C ASN A 226 -29.82 1.54 -9.66
N HIS A 227 -28.83 1.27 -8.82
CA HIS A 227 -28.94 0.99 -7.41
C HIS A 227 -27.93 1.77 -6.57
N SER A 228 -27.03 2.50 -7.22
CA SER A 228 -25.92 3.15 -6.54
C SER A 228 -25.36 4.32 -7.34
N ARG A 229 -24.60 5.14 -6.65
CA ARG A 229 -23.78 6.21 -7.21
C ARG A 229 -22.37 6.04 -6.72
N VAL A 230 -21.43 6.44 -7.56
CA VAL A 230 -20.02 6.16 -7.36
C VAL A 230 -19.28 7.49 -7.48
N TYR A 231 -18.47 7.80 -6.47
CA TYR A 231 -17.67 9.02 -6.40
C TYR A 231 -16.21 8.65 -6.17
N HIS A 232 -15.29 9.37 -6.80
CA HIS A 232 -13.93 9.42 -6.27
C HIS A 232 -13.99 10.20 -4.96
N ALA A 233 -13.42 9.63 -3.93
CA ALA A 233 -13.36 10.21 -2.61
C ALA A 233 -11.90 10.39 -2.20
N GLU A 234 -11.61 11.46 -1.47
CA GLU A 234 -10.36 11.57 -0.75
C GLU A 234 -10.55 10.97 0.63
N TRP A 235 -9.60 10.14 1.05
CA TRP A 235 -9.63 9.41 2.30
C TRP A 235 -8.36 9.71 3.06
N ASP A 236 -8.50 10.37 4.20
CA ASP A 236 -7.39 10.74 5.07
C ASP A 236 -7.23 9.73 6.20
N LEU A 237 -6.05 9.13 6.29
CA LEU A 237 -5.72 7.99 7.15
C LEU A 237 -4.45 8.28 7.95
N PRO A 238 -4.30 7.74 9.18
CA PRO A 238 -3.02 7.85 9.90
C PRO A 238 -1.88 7.21 9.10
N ARG A 239 -0.70 7.86 9.04
CA ARG A 239 0.44 7.33 8.27
C ARG A 239 0.96 5.99 8.80
N SER A 240 0.68 5.66 10.07
CA SER A 240 1.01 4.37 10.69
C SER A 240 0.28 3.19 10.04
N VAL A 241 -0.78 3.44 9.26
CA VAL A 241 -1.44 2.43 8.42
C VAL A 241 -0.53 1.96 7.28
N PHE A 242 0.32 2.86 6.77
CA PHE A 242 1.13 2.62 5.57
C PHE A 242 2.62 2.44 5.86
N SER A 243 3.13 2.99 6.95
CA SER A 243 4.54 2.93 7.31
C SER A 243 4.75 2.44 8.73
N LYS A 244 5.77 1.60 8.89
CA LYS A 244 6.26 1.18 10.20
C LYS A 244 7.03 2.31 10.88
N PRO A 245 7.16 2.29 12.22
CA PRO A 245 8.07 3.16 12.93
C PRO A 245 9.50 3.02 12.42
N LYS A 246 10.24 4.12 12.37
CA LYS A 246 11.62 4.17 11.88
C LYS A 246 12.54 4.77 12.95
N ILE A 247 13.81 4.39 12.94
CA ILE A 247 14.84 4.99 13.79
C ILE A 247 15.87 5.67 12.90
N CYS A 248 16.40 6.83 13.33
CA CYS A 248 17.43 7.52 12.57
C CYS A 248 18.79 6.84 12.74
N ASN A 249 19.29 6.23 11.67
CA ASN A 249 20.59 5.55 11.68
C ASN A 249 21.75 6.50 12.02
N THR A 250 21.73 7.75 11.56
CA THR A 250 22.78 8.74 11.89
C THR A 250 22.82 9.04 13.39
N CYS A 251 21.67 9.34 14.00
CA CYS A 251 21.60 9.57 15.46
C CYS A 251 22.00 8.32 16.25
N LEU A 252 21.64 7.13 15.75
CA LEU A 252 22.02 5.86 16.33
C LEU A 252 23.53 5.65 16.30
N GLU A 253 24.18 5.94 15.18
CA GLU A 253 25.63 5.85 15.03
C GLU A 253 26.36 6.85 15.94
N GLU A 254 25.89 8.09 16.05
CA GLU A 254 26.45 9.10 16.94
C GLU A 254 26.34 8.69 18.42
N ALA A 255 25.16 8.17 18.82
CA ALA A 255 24.96 7.67 20.17
C ALA A 255 25.83 6.44 20.47
N ALA A 256 25.98 5.53 19.50
CA ALA A 256 26.88 4.38 19.62
C ALA A 256 28.33 4.83 19.81
N ARG A 257 28.79 5.77 18.98
CA ARG A 257 30.14 6.32 19.02
C ARG A 257 30.42 6.97 20.37
N LYS A 258 29.48 7.76 20.90
CA LYS A 258 29.61 8.39 22.22
C LYS A 258 29.80 7.36 23.33
N ILE A 259 28.97 6.31 23.36
CA ILE A 259 29.07 5.25 24.38
C ILE A 259 30.41 4.49 24.27
N ILE A 260 30.88 4.22 23.06
CA ILE A 260 32.19 3.56 22.83
C ILE A 260 33.31 4.45 23.36
N SER A 261 33.29 5.75 23.03
CA SER A 261 34.31 6.71 23.49
C SER A 261 34.31 6.87 25.01
N ASP A 262 33.14 6.92 25.65
CA ASP A 262 33.03 7.04 27.12
C ASP A 262 33.57 5.78 27.83
N LYS A 263 33.33 4.59 27.27
CA LYS A 263 33.94 3.33 27.74
C LYS A 263 35.46 3.32 27.57
N ALA A 264 35.97 3.85 26.47
CA ALA A 264 37.42 3.94 26.25
C ALA A 264 38.08 4.95 27.21
N GLY A 265 37.46 6.11 27.44
CA GLY A 265 37.99 7.17 28.30
C GLY A 265 37.97 6.80 29.79
N SER A 266 36.91 6.18 30.28
CA SER A 266 36.79 5.77 31.70
C SER A 266 37.86 4.77 32.15
N THR A 267 38.53 4.10 31.21
CA THR A 267 39.51 3.06 31.52
C THR A 267 40.95 3.58 31.65
N MET A 268 41.19 4.87 31.39
CA MET A 268 42.53 5.48 31.50
C MET A 268 42.88 6.01 32.90
N ASP A 269 41.92 6.07 33.83
CA ASP A 269 42.20 6.46 35.22
C ASP A 269 42.63 5.23 36.05
N ASN A 270 43.94 5.01 36.13
CA ASN A 270 44.72 4.57 37.31
C ASN A 270 45.91 3.68 36.90
N ASN A 271 47.13 4.26 36.90
CA ASN A 271 48.41 3.79 37.47
C ASN A 271 48.72 2.27 37.63
N SER A 272 48.06 1.37 36.91
CA SER A 272 48.27 -0.08 36.96
C SER A 272 49.10 -0.47 35.75
N PRO A 273 50.43 -0.60 35.88
CA PRO A 273 51.30 -0.96 34.78
C PRO A 273 51.10 -2.45 34.52
N GLY A 274 50.26 -2.82 33.54
CA GLY A 274 50.14 -4.23 33.16
C GLY A 274 48.97 -4.67 32.25
N SER A 275 47.94 -3.85 31.99
CA SER A 275 46.80 -4.29 31.18
C SER A 275 46.91 -3.83 29.71
N ASN A 276 47.57 -4.63 28.87
CA ASN A 276 47.84 -4.30 27.46
C ASN A 276 46.93 -5.00 26.43
N ASN A 277 45.80 -5.61 26.81
CA ASN A 277 44.90 -6.28 25.88
C ASN A 277 43.46 -5.73 25.98
N PHE A 278 43.18 -4.62 25.30
CA PHE A 278 41.83 -4.04 25.17
C PHE A 278 41.07 -4.50 23.92
N PHE A 279 41.66 -5.39 23.12
CA PHE A 279 41.07 -5.88 21.88
C PHE A 279 40.52 -7.28 22.05
N ASN A 280 39.23 -7.41 21.75
CA ASN A 280 38.48 -8.65 21.84
C ASN A 280 38.47 -9.43 20.52
N GLY A 281 39.10 -8.91 19.46
CA GLY A 281 39.19 -9.57 18.15
C GLY A 281 40.08 -8.88 17.13
N ASN A 282 40.04 -9.43 15.91
CA ASN A 282 40.70 -8.90 14.71
C ASN A 282 39.66 -8.57 13.62
N LEU A 283 39.90 -7.48 12.90
CA LEU A 283 39.13 -7.02 11.75
C LEU A 283 39.94 -7.32 10.48
N ASP A 284 39.43 -8.23 9.66
CA ASP A 284 40.01 -8.60 8.38
C ASP A 284 39.22 -7.92 7.26
N PHE A 285 39.88 -7.02 6.53
CA PHE A 285 39.27 -6.35 5.38
C PHE A 285 39.41 -7.26 4.16
N ARG A 286 38.27 -7.64 3.58
CA ARG A 286 38.21 -8.49 2.39
C ARG A 286 37.50 -7.79 1.26
N GLU A 287 37.98 -8.06 0.05
CA GLU A 287 37.33 -7.63 -1.18
C GLU A 287 36.77 -8.85 -1.89
N ALA A 288 35.44 -8.89 -2.05
CA ALA A 288 34.77 -9.86 -2.90
C ALA A 288 34.39 -9.18 -4.22
N ARG A 289 34.77 -9.81 -5.33
CA ARG A 289 34.26 -9.44 -6.65
C ARG A 289 32.89 -10.08 -6.81
N THR A 290 31.85 -9.26 -6.81
CA THR A 290 30.50 -9.72 -7.13
C THR A 290 30.13 -9.22 -8.53
N PRO A 291 29.70 -10.11 -9.44
CA PRO A 291 29.18 -9.66 -10.72
C PRO A 291 27.94 -8.82 -10.47
N LYS A 292 27.94 -7.57 -10.93
CA LYS A 292 26.81 -6.65 -10.78
C LYS A 292 26.24 -6.33 -12.15
N ILE A 293 24.94 -6.56 -12.31
CA ILE A 293 24.17 -6.04 -13.43
C ILE A 293 23.72 -4.64 -13.01
N THR A 294 24.21 -3.60 -13.69
CA THR A 294 23.84 -2.21 -13.42
C THR A 294 22.84 -1.75 -14.48
N PHE A 295 21.67 -1.30 -14.06
CA PHE A 295 20.71 -0.64 -14.94
C PHE A 295 21.07 0.86 -14.96
N ALA A 296 21.56 1.35 -16.10
CA ALA A 296 21.84 2.76 -16.29
C ALA A 296 20.54 3.50 -16.62
N TYR A 297 19.87 4.04 -15.60
CA TYR A 297 18.80 5.00 -15.82
C TYR A 297 19.45 6.37 -16.04
N THR A 298 19.39 6.90 -17.27
CA THR A 298 19.83 8.27 -17.55
C THR A 298 18.93 9.21 -16.76
N LYS A 299 19.50 9.98 -15.83
CA LYS A 299 18.76 10.95 -15.02
C LYS A 299 18.26 12.08 -15.93
N PHE A 300 17.04 11.94 -16.44
CA PHE A 300 16.39 13.00 -17.20
C PHE A 300 16.02 14.13 -16.24
N SER A 301 16.57 15.31 -16.46
CA SER A 301 16.08 16.53 -15.82
C SER A 301 14.73 16.87 -16.47
N PHE A 302 13.63 16.59 -15.78
CA PHE A 302 12.31 16.90 -16.29
C PHE A 302 12.06 18.42 -16.24
N ASN A 303 11.89 19.03 -17.41
CA ASN A 303 11.19 20.29 -17.53
C ASN A 303 9.71 19.98 -17.79
N TYR A 304 8.82 20.33 -16.86
CA TYR A 304 7.39 20.00 -16.92
C TYR A 304 6.69 20.52 -18.19
N ALA A 305 7.22 21.58 -18.82
CA ALA A 305 6.66 22.14 -20.06
C ALA A 305 6.91 21.26 -21.31
N ASP A 306 7.87 20.34 -21.27
CA ASP A 306 8.25 19.48 -22.42
C ASP A 306 7.72 18.05 -22.32
N LEU A 307 6.96 17.72 -21.25
CA LEU A 307 6.51 16.37 -20.93
C LEU A 307 5.57 15.78 -22.00
N GLU A 308 4.72 16.60 -22.63
CA GLU A 308 3.81 16.14 -23.69
C GLU A 308 4.53 15.86 -25.03
N LYS A 309 5.65 16.55 -25.31
CA LYS A 309 6.39 16.38 -26.57
C LYS A 309 7.39 15.23 -26.52
N SER A 310 7.93 14.93 -25.33
CA SER A 310 8.93 13.87 -25.14
C SER A 310 8.35 12.45 -25.21
N ARG A 311 7.03 12.30 -25.11
CA ARG A 311 6.35 11.00 -25.02
C ARG A 311 6.48 10.15 -26.30
N GLU A 312 6.71 10.78 -27.45
CA GLU A 312 6.92 10.08 -28.74
C GLU A 312 8.39 9.73 -29.03
N GLN A 313 9.36 10.23 -28.23
CA GLN A 313 10.79 10.18 -28.58
C GLN A 313 11.64 9.23 -27.72
N ILE A 314 11.06 8.52 -26.75
CA ILE A 314 11.78 7.68 -25.77
C ILE A 314 11.99 6.22 -26.25
N HIS A 315 11.73 5.90 -27.52
CA HIS A 315 11.51 4.50 -27.89
C HIS A 315 12.73 3.62 -28.29
N GLU A 316 14.01 4.04 -28.21
CA GLU A 316 15.06 3.23 -28.88
C GLU A 316 16.43 2.96 -28.22
N ASP A 317 16.80 3.46 -27.04
CA ASP A 317 18.13 3.15 -26.49
C ASP A 317 18.08 2.68 -25.02
N HIS A 318 17.83 1.39 -24.82
CA HIS A 318 18.13 0.69 -23.56
C HIS A 318 19.26 -0.32 -23.83
N MET A 319 20.49 0.21 -23.90
CA MET A 319 21.69 -0.61 -23.96
C MET A 319 22.02 -1.17 -22.57
N HIS A 320 22.02 -2.49 -22.44
CA HIS A 320 22.56 -3.18 -21.28
C HIS A 320 24.08 -3.25 -21.40
N THR A 321 24.81 -2.44 -20.64
CA THR A 321 26.26 -2.57 -20.50
C THR A 321 26.56 -3.45 -19.30
N LEU A 322 27.18 -4.61 -19.56
CA LEU A 322 27.87 -5.39 -18.52
C LEU A 322 29.13 -4.60 -18.14
N GLU A 323 29.03 -3.78 -17.10
CA GLU A 323 30.21 -3.09 -16.54
C GLU A 323 31.05 -4.06 -15.70
N ASP A 324 32.36 -3.81 -15.67
CA ASP A 324 33.34 -4.60 -14.92
C ASP A 324 32.98 -4.74 -13.42
N GLU A 325 33.41 -5.86 -12.85
CA GLU A 325 33.16 -6.37 -11.50
C GLU A 325 33.13 -5.27 -10.41
N LYS A 326 31.97 -5.03 -9.80
CA LYS A 326 31.91 -4.17 -8.61
C LYS A 326 32.62 -4.90 -7.47
N THR A 327 33.79 -4.41 -7.10
CA THR A 327 34.51 -4.88 -5.92
C THR A 327 33.72 -4.44 -4.69
N THR A 328 33.17 -5.41 -3.94
CA THR A 328 32.47 -5.17 -2.68
C THR A 328 33.44 -5.46 -1.55
N SER A 329 33.88 -4.42 -0.84
CA SER A 329 34.66 -4.56 0.38
C SER A 329 33.74 -4.92 1.55
N TYR A 330 34.11 -5.92 2.34
CA TYR A 330 33.43 -6.28 3.58
C TYR A 330 34.45 -6.56 4.69
N ILE A 331 33.99 -6.48 5.94
CA ILE A 331 34.82 -6.68 7.13
C ILE A 331 34.43 -8.03 7.74
N GLU A 332 35.39 -8.94 7.85
CA GLU A 332 35.25 -10.14 8.68
C GLU A 332 35.80 -9.82 10.07
N TYR A 333 35.02 -10.08 11.11
CA TYR A 333 35.47 -9.92 12.50
C TYR A 333 35.60 -11.27 13.17
N SER A 334 36.80 -11.56 13.69
CA SER A 334 37.06 -12.74 14.51
C SER A 334 37.31 -12.31 15.96
N GLY A 335 36.31 -12.45 16.83
CA GLY A 335 36.40 -12.07 18.24
C GLY A 335 35.05 -12.13 18.96
N SER A 336 35.04 -11.83 20.26
CA SER A 336 33.78 -11.63 20.99
C SER A 336 33.19 -10.26 20.66
N MET A 337 31.87 -10.19 20.46
CA MET A 337 31.15 -8.92 20.26
C MET A 337 30.54 -8.44 21.56
N ASP A 338 30.85 -7.21 21.96
CA ASP A 338 30.19 -6.57 23.08
C ASP A 338 28.87 -5.95 22.64
N ALA A 339 27.84 -5.97 23.50
CA ALA A 339 26.57 -5.33 23.20
C ALA A 339 26.56 -3.87 23.71
N ILE A 340 26.07 -2.95 22.87
CA ILE A 340 25.75 -1.58 23.25
C ILE A 340 24.24 -1.40 23.13
N HIS A 341 23.62 -0.96 24.22
CA HIS A 341 22.20 -0.68 24.27
C HIS A 341 21.95 0.82 24.24
N ILE A 342 21.26 1.31 23.21
CA ILE A 342 21.01 2.73 22.97
C ILE A 342 19.54 3.03 23.23
N THR A 343 19.27 3.79 24.28
CA THR A 343 17.92 4.24 24.67
C THR A 343 17.67 5.71 24.38
N THR A 344 18.70 6.46 23.97
CA THR A 344 18.64 7.91 23.77
C THR A 344 18.10 8.33 22.42
N VAL A 345 17.98 7.39 21.47
CA VAL A 345 17.45 7.66 20.13
C VAL A 345 16.03 7.09 20.06
N PRO A 346 15.01 7.95 19.91
CA PRO A 346 13.64 7.48 19.89
C PRO A 346 13.30 6.82 18.55
N TRP A 347 12.27 5.96 18.59
CA TRP A 347 11.56 5.56 17.38
C TRP A 347 10.62 6.69 16.93
N TYR A 348 10.60 6.94 15.63
CA TYR A 348 9.68 7.87 14.98
C TYR A 348 8.47 7.10 14.48
N ASP A 349 7.32 7.37 15.07
CA ASP A 349 6.02 6.91 14.57
C ASP A 349 5.53 7.94 13.53
N PRO A 350 5.30 7.54 12.27
CA PRO A 350 4.85 8.47 11.24
C PRO A 350 3.46 9.05 11.50
N ALA A 351 2.66 8.48 12.41
CA ALA A 351 1.38 9.04 12.84
C ALA A 351 1.48 9.93 14.10
N SER A 352 2.68 10.18 14.61
CA SER A 352 2.90 11.04 15.78
C SER A 352 3.86 12.17 15.44
N SER A 353 3.54 13.38 15.90
CA SER A 353 4.47 14.51 15.88
C SER A 353 5.45 14.50 17.05
N SER A 354 5.29 13.56 18.00
CA SER A 354 6.10 13.46 19.21
C SER A 354 6.77 12.07 19.33
N PRO A 355 8.11 12.01 19.47
CA PRO A 355 9.04 13.14 19.40
C PRO A 355 9.18 13.66 17.96
N PRO A 356 9.50 14.96 17.77
CA PRO A 356 9.69 15.51 16.44
C PRO A 356 10.86 14.81 15.73
N PRO A 357 10.77 14.61 14.40
CA PRO A 357 11.84 13.99 13.63
C PRO A 357 13.15 14.78 13.80
N CYS A 358 14.27 14.08 13.95
CA CYS A 358 15.57 14.75 13.96
C CYS A 358 15.89 15.35 12.58
N SER A 359 16.80 16.32 12.55
CA SER A 359 17.26 16.97 11.31
C SER A 359 17.81 15.98 10.28
N HIS A 360 18.48 14.92 10.71
CA HIS A 360 18.95 13.86 9.83
C HIS A 360 17.81 13.14 9.11
N PHE A 361 16.71 12.89 9.83
CA PHE A 361 15.54 12.22 9.25
C PHE A 361 14.89 13.11 8.20
N ALA A 362 14.74 14.40 8.50
CA ALA A 362 14.23 15.41 7.57
C ALA A 362 15.08 15.52 6.29
N GLN A 363 16.40 15.33 6.38
CA GLN A 363 17.32 15.41 5.24
C GLN A 363 17.44 14.12 4.41
N SER A 364 17.12 12.96 4.98
CA SER A 364 17.38 11.65 4.37
C SER A 364 16.32 11.18 3.36
N SER A 365 15.26 11.96 3.12
CA SER A 365 14.23 11.58 2.16
C SER A 365 14.79 11.62 0.73
N VAL A 366 14.50 10.58 -0.06
CA VAL A 366 14.91 10.44 -1.47
C VAL A 366 14.45 11.65 -2.32
N CYS A 367 13.39 12.31 -1.87
CA CYS A 367 12.80 13.50 -2.48
C CYS A 367 13.45 14.84 -2.03
N GLY A 368 14.56 14.80 -1.28
CA GLY A 368 15.21 15.99 -0.73
C GLY A 368 14.71 16.35 0.67
N SER A 369 15.39 17.29 1.32
CA SER A 369 15.06 17.70 2.68
C SER A 369 13.73 18.44 2.72
N LEU A 370 12.73 17.89 3.42
CA LEU A 370 11.50 18.62 3.69
C LEU A 370 11.81 19.71 4.73
N PRO A 371 11.37 20.96 4.52
CA PRO A 371 11.60 22.05 5.47
C PRO A 371 10.91 21.78 6.81
N GLU A 372 9.78 21.07 6.79
CA GLU A 372 8.98 20.70 7.96
C GLU A 372 8.55 19.23 7.90
N SER A 373 8.14 18.67 9.04
CA SER A 373 7.57 17.33 9.10
C SER A 373 6.22 17.32 8.37
N PRO A 374 5.88 16.29 7.58
CA PRO A 374 4.53 16.17 7.03
C PRO A 374 3.49 15.94 8.14
N PRO A 375 2.19 16.15 7.88
CA PRO A 375 1.14 15.86 8.85
C PRO A 375 1.13 14.36 9.25
N PRO A 376 0.63 14.01 10.45
CA PRO A 376 0.56 12.62 10.92
C PRO A 376 -0.41 11.73 10.11
N THR A 377 -1.24 12.34 9.26
CA THR A 377 -2.13 11.64 8.33
C THR A 377 -1.60 11.72 6.90
N ALA A 378 -2.14 10.86 6.05
CA ALA A 378 -1.91 10.89 4.62
C ALA A 378 -3.23 10.72 3.88
N GLN A 379 -3.40 11.58 2.89
CA GLN A 379 -4.55 11.58 2.01
C GLN A 379 -4.29 10.64 0.82
N VAL A 380 -5.24 9.74 0.58
CA VAL A 380 -5.25 8.84 -0.59
C VAL A 380 -6.59 8.96 -1.33
N SER A 381 -6.64 8.52 -2.58
CA SER A 381 -7.88 8.45 -3.35
C SER A 381 -8.43 7.02 -3.38
N VAL A 382 -9.74 6.90 -3.17
CA VAL A 382 -10.52 5.65 -3.26
C VAL A 382 -11.85 5.90 -3.97
N VAL A 383 -12.57 4.84 -4.29
CA VAL A 383 -13.95 4.93 -4.78
C VAL A 383 -14.94 4.71 -3.64
N ALA A 384 -15.87 5.65 -3.48
CA ALA A 384 -17.00 5.55 -2.57
C ALA A 384 -18.29 5.24 -3.35
N LYS A 385 -18.84 4.04 -3.15
CA LYS A 385 -20.15 3.63 -3.68
C LYS A 385 -21.23 3.87 -2.62
N LEU A 386 -22.25 4.64 -2.99
CA LEU A 386 -23.42 4.96 -2.19
C LEU A 386 -24.64 4.24 -2.77
N SER A 387 -25.44 3.57 -1.95
CA SER A 387 -26.70 2.92 -2.36
C SER A 387 -27.89 3.89 -2.40
N LEU A 388 -28.87 3.58 -3.25
CA LEU A 388 -30.18 4.23 -3.22
C LEU A 388 -31.06 3.66 -2.09
N ARG A 389 -32.03 4.47 -1.63
CA ARG A 389 -32.96 4.08 -0.56
C ARG A 389 -33.71 2.78 -0.90
N GLY A 390 -33.78 1.89 0.08
CA GLY A 390 -34.57 0.65 0.01
C GLY A 390 -33.86 -0.51 -0.69
N ASP A 391 -32.58 -0.36 -1.01
CA ASP A 391 -31.80 -1.40 -1.66
C ASP A 391 -30.87 -2.14 -0.69
N ASN A 392 -30.92 -3.47 -0.76
CA ASN A 392 -30.04 -4.37 -0.01
C ASN A 392 -28.85 -4.89 -0.84
N HIS A 393 -28.73 -4.50 -2.11
CA HIS A 393 -27.66 -4.95 -3.00
C HIS A 393 -26.27 -4.65 -2.45
N MET A 394 -26.06 -3.42 -1.97
CA MET A 394 -24.74 -3.01 -1.50
C MET A 394 -24.31 -3.73 -0.22
N LYS A 395 -25.26 -4.02 0.69
CA LYS A 395 -24.98 -4.85 1.87
C LYS A 395 -24.54 -6.27 1.48
N ARG A 396 -25.18 -6.86 0.47
CA ARG A 396 -24.78 -8.18 -0.05
C ARG A 396 -23.42 -8.12 -0.76
N GLU A 397 -23.19 -7.06 -1.53
CA GLU A 397 -21.91 -6.83 -2.21
C GLU A 397 -20.76 -6.72 -1.20
N ALA A 398 -20.94 -5.93 -0.14
CA ALA A 398 -19.97 -5.82 0.96
C ALA A 398 -19.70 -7.17 1.63
N ALA A 399 -20.74 -7.96 1.91
CA ALA A 399 -20.59 -9.30 2.46
C ALA A 399 -19.80 -10.23 1.52
N ASN A 400 -19.99 -10.11 0.21
CA ASN A 400 -19.23 -10.89 -0.77
C ASN A 400 -17.75 -10.49 -0.80
N TYR A 401 -17.43 -9.19 -0.82
CA TYR A 401 -16.03 -8.72 -0.71
C TYR A 401 -15.33 -9.21 0.56
N GLN A 402 -16.03 -9.18 1.69
CA GLN A 402 -15.56 -9.70 2.97
C GLN A 402 -15.23 -11.20 2.88
N ARG A 403 -15.97 -11.98 2.09
CA ARG A 403 -15.75 -13.43 1.93
C ARG A 403 -14.74 -13.81 0.87
N PHE A 404 -14.40 -12.90 -0.03
CA PHE A 404 -13.32 -13.13 -0.98
C PHE A 404 -12.01 -13.27 -0.21
N GLY A 405 -11.25 -14.32 -0.52
CA GLY A 405 -9.90 -14.45 0.01
C GLY A 405 -8.98 -13.38 -0.57
N MET A 406 -7.89 -13.06 0.13
CA MET A 406 -6.94 -12.02 -0.29
C MET A 406 -6.43 -12.21 -1.73
N GLN A 407 -6.36 -13.45 -2.21
CA GLN A 407 -5.93 -13.77 -3.57
C GLN A 407 -6.82 -13.17 -4.67
N PHE A 408 -8.07 -12.78 -4.37
CA PHE A 408 -8.96 -12.14 -5.35
C PHE A 408 -8.52 -10.72 -5.70
N SER A 409 -7.93 -10.00 -4.75
CA SER A 409 -7.47 -8.62 -4.92
C SER A 409 -5.95 -8.52 -5.07
N GLN A 410 -5.24 -9.65 -5.14
CA GLN A 410 -3.78 -9.70 -5.30
C GLN A 410 -3.38 -9.88 -6.76
N HIS A 411 -2.29 -9.22 -7.14
CA HIS A 411 -1.59 -9.47 -8.38
C HIS A 411 -0.49 -10.50 -8.16
N TRP A 412 -0.33 -11.42 -9.09
CA TRP A 412 0.71 -12.44 -9.05
C TRP A 412 1.62 -12.32 -10.26
N THR A 413 2.86 -12.77 -10.09
CA THR A 413 3.80 -12.96 -11.20
C THR A 413 3.37 -14.16 -12.05
N GLY A 414 3.72 -14.12 -13.34
CA GLY A 414 3.44 -15.19 -14.28
C GLY A 414 2.05 -15.11 -14.92
N TYR A 415 1.70 -16.22 -15.58
CA TYR A 415 0.47 -16.34 -16.37
C TYR A 415 -0.37 -17.52 -15.87
N THR A 416 -1.64 -17.51 -16.26
CA THR A 416 -2.60 -18.55 -15.91
C THR A 416 -3.40 -18.96 -17.13
N LEU A 417 -3.70 -20.27 -17.22
CA LEU A 417 -4.53 -20.84 -18.27
C LEU A 417 -5.94 -21.06 -17.74
N ALA A 418 -6.80 -20.06 -17.89
CA ALA A 418 -8.17 -20.11 -17.41
C ALA A 418 -9.06 -20.89 -18.40
N THR A 419 -9.17 -22.21 -18.22
CA THR A 419 -9.99 -23.03 -19.15
C THR A 419 -11.43 -22.50 -19.31
N PRO A 420 -11.97 -22.45 -20.54
CA PRO A 420 -11.47 -23.09 -21.76
C PRO A 420 -10.55 -22.22 -22.64
N LEU A 421 -10.01 -21.10 -22.12
CA LEU A 421 -9.02 -20.32 -22.86
C LEU A 421 -7.79 -21.19 -23.13
N GLN A 422 -7.23 -21.07 -24.34
CA GLN A 422 -6.05 -21.81 -24.78
C GLN A 422 -4.76 -20.98 -24.60
N ASP A 423 -4.91 -19.66 -24.61
CA ASP A 423 -3.78 -18.75 -24.46
C ASP A 423 -3.61 -18.37 -22.98
N PRO A 424 -2.36 -18.29 -22.49
CA PRO A 424 -2.07 -17.87 -21.14
C PRO A 424 -2.39 -16.37 -20.97
N THR A 425 -3.06 -16.03 -19.88
CA THR A 425 -3.36 -14.63 -19.52
C THR A 425 -2.60 -14.20 -18.26
N PRO A 426 -2.23 -12.92 -18.11
CA PRO A 426 -1.58 -12.43 -16.90
C PRO A 426 -2.37 -12.76 -15.63
N MET A 427 -1.67 -13.11 -14.54
CA MET A 427 -2.33 -13.44 -13.25
C MET A 427 -2.65 -12.18 -12.42
N GLY A 428 -3.42 -11.26 -12.99
CA GLY A 428 -3.89 -10.04 -12.32
C GLY A 428 -5.00 -10.30 -11.29
N ALA A 429 -5.24 -9.33 -10.41
CA ALA A 429 -6.34 -9.39 -9.44
C ALA A 429 -7.71 -9.49 -10.14
N ILE A 430 -8.61 -10.30 -9.58
CA ILE A 430 -9.97 -10.54 -10.06
C ILE A 430 -10.89 -9.37 -9.65
N THR A 431 -10.75 -8.89 -8.42
CA THR A 431 -11.63 -7.89 -7.80
C THR A 431 -10.85 -6.69 -7.31
N PRO A 432 -11.49 -5.52 -7.15
CA PRO A 432 -10.92 -4.40 -6.42
C PRO A 432 -10.46 -4.80 -5.02
N VAL A 433 -9.51 -4.05 -4.46
CA VAL A 433 -9.26 -4.08 -3.02
C VAL A 433 -10.47 -3.50 -2.27
N PHE A 434 -10.90 -4.20 -1.21
CA PHE A 434 -11.99 -3.77 -0.33
C PHE A 434 -11.44 -2.96 0.85
N TYR A 435 -11.95 -1.74 1.04
CA TYR A 435 -11.52 -0.83 2.11
C TYR A 435 -12.57 -0.62 3.20
N GLY A 436 -13.70 -1.32 3.14
CA GLY A 436 -14.70 -1.31 4.20
C GLY A 436 -16.11 -1.03 3.69
N TYR A 437 -17.07 -1.42 4.52
CA TYR A 437 -18.48 -1.12 4.34
C TYR A 437 -18.96 -0.43 5.61
N TYR A 438 -19.59 0.73 5.46
CA TYR A 438 -19.83 1.65 6.55
C TYR A 438 -21.29 2.07 6.59
N SER A 439 -21.90 2.03 7.77
CA SER A 439 -23.28 2.47 7.99
C SER A 439 -23.34 3.65 8.94
N LYS A 440 -24.32 4.53 8.75
CA LYS A 440 -24.50 5.73 9.58
C LYS A 440 -24.70 5.32 11.04
N GLU A 441 -23.96 5.94 11.95
CA GLU A 441 -24.16 5.75 13.39
C GLU A 441 -25.50 6.35 13.84
N ASP A 442 -26.31 5.53 14.54
CA ASP A 442 -27.55 5.84 15.26
C ASP A 442 -28.37 7.03 14.71
N SER A 443 -29.12 6.81 13.63
CA SER A 443 -30.12 7.78 13.15
C SER A 443 -31.37 7.71 14.02
N SER A 444 -31.37 8.40 15.17
CA SER A 444 -32.59 8.63 15.96
C SER A 444 -33.65 9.41 15.16
N ASP A 445 -33.24 10.17 14.13
CA ASP A 445 -34.14 10.79 13.16
C ASP A 445 -34.63 9.77 12.13
N SER A 446 -35.80 9.18 12.39
CA SER A 446 -36.39 8.09 11.58
C SER A 446 -36.72 8.45 10.13
N ASP A 447 -36.70 9.73 9.75
CA ASP A 447 -37.35 10.18 8.51
C ASP A 447 -36.38 10.42 7.35
N GLN A 448 -35.08 10.63 7.63
CA GLN A 448 -34.09 10.94 6.59
C GLN A 448 -33.16 9.74 6.30
N TYR A 449 -33.19 9.29 5.04
CA TYR A 449 -32.32 8.22 4.58
C TYR A 449 -30.87 8.71 4.42
N PHE A 450 -29.94 7.94 4.98
CA PHE A 450 -28.51 8.03 4.73
C PHE A 450 -28.04 6.75 4.07
N SER A 451 -27.35 6.90 2.94
CA SER A 451 -26.74 5.80 2.23
C SER A 451 -25.59 5.22 3.05
N PRO A 452 -25.53 3.90 3.25
CA PRO A 452 -24.26 3.26 3.59
C PRO A 452 -23.19 3.57 2.52
N ILE A 453 -21.94 3.33 2.87
CA ILE A 453 -20.77 3.62 2.03
C ILE A 453 -19.97 2.34 1.85
N LEU A 454 -19.71 1.95 0.62
CA LEU A 454 -18.78 0.87 0.27
C LEU A 454 -17.52 1.50 -0.34
N LEU A 455 -16.38 1.35 0.34
CA LEU A 455 -15.08 1.86 -0.13
C LEU A 455 -14.30 0.77 -0.86
N LEU A 456 -13.85 1.08 -2.08
CA LEU A 456 -13.13 0.16 -2.97
C LEU A 456 -11.93 0.85 -3.63
N GLU A 457 -10.99 0.04 -4.13
CA GLU A 457 -9.96 0.49 -5.09
C GLU A 457 -10.59 1.17 -6.31
N ASP A 458 -9.99 2.28 -6.72
CA ASP A 458 -10.30 2.89 -8.01
C ASP A 458 -9.63 2.11 -9.15
N CYS A 459 -10.44 1.37 -9.89
CA CYS A 459 -9.98 0.47 -10.94
C CYS A 459 -10.13 1.08 -12.34
N GLY A 460 -10.31 2.40 -12.44
CA GLY A 460 -10.43 3.12 -13.71
C GLY A 460 -11.83 3.06 -14.32
N THR A 461 -11.90 2.94 -15.65
CA THR A 461 -13.14 3.13 -16.41
C THR A 461 -13.73 1.82 -16.90
N PRO A 462 -15.06 1.71 -17.04
CA PRO A 462 -15.70 0.60 -17.75
C PRO A 462 -15.03 0.26 -19.10
N ILE A 463 -14.90 -1.02 -19.41
CA ILE A 463 -14.42 -1.44 -20.73
C ILE A 463 -15.42 -1.06 -21.83
N GLU A 464 -14.88 -0.81 -23.02
CA GLU A 464 -15.62 -0.74 -24.27
C GLU A 464 -15.17 -1.92 -25.13
N PRO A 465 -15.97 -3.01 -25.25
CA PRO A 465 -15.54 -4.24 -25.93
C PRO A 465 -14.98 -4.04 -27.34
N ASP A 466 -15.52 -3.07 -28.08
CA ASP A 466 -15.11 -2.74 -29.45
C ASP A 466 -13.70 -2.11 -29.53
N LYS A 467 -13.17 -1.62 -28.41
CA LYS A 467 -11.82 -1.02 -28.29
C LYS A 467 -10.78 -1.96 -27.67
N LEU A 468 -11.21 -3.15 -27.24
CA LEU A 468 -10.32 -4.16 -26.69
C LEU A 468 -9.69 -4.96 -27.82
N ASP A 469 -8.37 -5.16 -27.73
CA ASP A 469 -7.69 -6.11 -28.61
C ASP A 469 -7.97 -7.57 -28.19
N PHE A 470 -7.34 -8.51 -28.88
CA PHE A 470 -7.54 -9.93 -28.61
C PHE A 470 -7.09 -10.33 -27.19
N ASP A 471 -5.93 -9.84 -26.75
CA ASP A 471 -5.34 -10.20 -25.45
C ASP A 471 -6.15 -9.59 -24.29
N ASP A 472 -6.61 -8.34 -24.45
CA ASP A 472 -7.50 -7.68 -23.51
C ASP A 472 -8.81 -8.46 -23.30
N ARG A 473 -9.41 -8.96 -24.40
CA ARG A 473 -10.64 -9.76 -24.36
C ARG A 473 -10.40 -11.10 -23.67
N GLN A 474 -9.26 -11.73 -23.93
CA GLN A 474 -8.83 -12.96 -23.25
C GLN A 474 -8.68 -12.73 -21.74
N GLU A 475 -7.99 -11.65 -21.33
CA GLU A 475 -7.82 -11.33 -19.91
C GLU A 475 -9.17 -11.03 -19.23
N CYS A 476 -10.04 -10.27 -19.86
CA CYS A 476 -11.39 -10.00 -19.36
C CYS A 476 -12.22 -11.30 -19.17
N ALA A 477 -12.15 -12.22 -20.13
CA ALA A 477 -12.78 -13.53 -20.03
C ALA A 477 -12.16 -14.36 -18.89
N ALA A 478 -10.83 -14.34 -18.77
CA ALA A 478 -10.09 -15.05 -17.75
C ALA A 478 -10.48 -14.60 -16.33
N LEU A 479 -10.78 -13.32 -16.10
CA LEU A 479 -11.26 -12.84 -14.79
C LEU A 479 -12.52 -13.61 -14.33
N VAL A 480 -13.51 -13.74 -15.21
CA VAL A 480 -14.78 -14.41 -14.86
C VAL A 480 -14.58 -15.92 -14.73
N LEU A 481 -13.77 -16.52 -15.60
CA LEU A 481 -13.47 -17.95 -15.52
C LEU A 481 -12.68 -18.30 -14.25
N ARG A 482 -11.76 -17.43 -13.81
CA ARG A 482 -11.05 -17.58 -12.53
C ARG A 482 -11.99 -17.38 -11.34
N LEU A 483 -12.94 -16.43 -11.43
CA LEU A 483 -14.00 -16.29 -10.43
C LEU A 483 -14.80 -17.61 -10.29
N HIS A 484 -15.19 -18.22 -11.42
CA HIS A 484 -15.86 -19.52 -11.47
C HIS A 484 -15.02 -20.65 -10.90
N PHE A 485 -13.71 -20.66 -11.17
CA PHE A 485 -12.76 -21.63 -10.61
C PHE A 485 -12.73 -21.55 -9.07
N HIS A 486 -12.81 -20.34 -8.52
CA HIS A 486 -12.97 -20.12 -7.08
C HIS A 486 -14.39 -20.37 -6.56
N ARG A 487 -15.28 -20.94 -7.39
CA ARG A 487 -16.66 -21.33 -7.05
C ARG A 487 -17.60 -20.15 -6.76
N TRP A 488 -17.35 -19.03 -7.43
CA TRP A 488 -18.22 -17.85 -7.41
C TRP A 488 -18.81 -17.58 -8.79
N THR A 489 -20.03 -17.05 -8.85
CA THR A 489 -20.58 -16.36 -10.04
C THR A 489 -20.71 -14.88 -9.73
N GLN A 490 -20.71 -14.02 -10.76
CA GLN A 490 -20.83 -12.57 -10.57
C GLN A 490 -22.30 -12.14 -10.43
N GLY A 491 -23.23 -12.79 -11.12
CA GLY A 491 -24.68 -12.68 -11.04
C GLY A 491 -25.32 -11.54 -11.84
N SER A 492 -24.51 -10.71 -12.49
CA SER A 492 -24.92 -9.55 -13.28
C SER A 492 -23.89 -9.18 -14.37
N PHE A 493 -23.34 -10.17 -15.07
CA PHE A 493 -22.25 -9.92 -16.04
C PHE A 493 -22.67 -8.94 -17.14
N TRP A 494 -21.92 -7.83 -17.25
CA TRP A 494 -22.07 -6.78 -18.26
C TRP A 494 -20.72 -6.06 -18.46
N PRO A 495 -20.42 -5.48 -19.65
CA PRO A 495 -19.18 -4.72 -19.88
C PRO A 495 -18.90 -3.65 -18.82
N ARG A 496 -19.94 -2.93 -18.38
CA ARG A 496 -19.80 -1.89 -17.33
C ARG A 496 -19.30 -2.40 -15.98
N ASN A 497 -19.39 -3.72 -15.75
CA ASN A 497 -18.94 -4.39 -14.54
C ASN A 497 -17.52 -4.95 -14.68
N ILE A 498 -16.83 -4.66 -15.78
CA ILE A 498 -15.38 -4.84 -15.94
C ILE A 498 -14.76 -3.46 -16.06
N LEU A 499 -13.93 -3.09 -15.09
CA LEU A 499 -13.17 -1.84 -15.11
C LEU A 499 -11.77 -2.09 -15.66
N MET A 500 -11.24 -1.10 -16.36
CA MET A 500 -9.90 -1.07 -16.93
C MET A 500 -9.13 0.12 -16.35
N GLN A 501 -7.96 -0.18 -15.80
CA GLN A 501 -6.97 0.79 -15.37
C GLN A 501 -5.77 0.76 -16.33
N LEU A 502 -5.19 1.93 -16.60
CA LEU A 502 -3.97 2.04 -17.38
C LEU A 502 -2.73 2.00 -16.47
N GLY A 503 -1.69 1.33 -16.94
CA GLY A 503 -0.42 1.11 -16.25
C GLY A 503 -0.44 -0.05 -15.27
N ASP A 504 0.75 -0.56 -14.97
CA ASP A 504 0.92 -1.58 -13.95
C ASP A 504 0.68 -1.00 -12.55
N HIS A 505 0.14 -1.79 -11.63
CA HIS A 505 -0.13 -1.37 -10.25
C HIS A 505 1.17 -1.26 -9.41
N ALA A 506 2.25 -1.90 -9.84
CA ALA A 506 3.57 -1.81 -9.23
C ALA A 506 4.35 -0.56 -9.70
N ASP A 507 3.90 0.09 -10.78
CA ASP A 507 4.56 1.28 -11.30
C ASP A 507 4.14 2.53 -10.53
N PHE A 508 5.10 3.44 -10.35
CA PHE A 508 4.80 4.78 -9.86
C PHE A 508 3.82 5.48 -10.81
N PRO A 509 2.91 6.34 -10.31
CA PRO A 509 1.92 7.00 -11.14
C PRO A 509 2.49 7.72 -12.38
N LEU A 510 3.70 8.31 -12.25
CA LEU A 510 4.39 8.99 -13.35
C LEU A 510 5.02 8.04 -14.38
N MET A 511 5.19 6.76 -14.03
CA MET A 511 5.79 5.72 -14.88
C MET A 511 4.74 4.82 -15.53
N LYS A 512 3.46 4.97 -15.19
CA LYS A 512 2.38 4.13 -15.72
C LYS A 512 2.29 4.24 -17.23
N SER A 513 2.47 3.10 -17.90
CA SER A 513 2.32 2.98 -19.35
C SER A 513 0.86 3.11 -19.77
N ALA A 514 0.57 3.89 -20.81
CA ALA A 514 -0.78 3.96 -21.40
C ALA A 514 -1.14 2.69 -22.20
N ASN A 515 -0.15 1.85 -22.52
CA ASN A 515 -0.33 0.61 -23.27
C ASN A 515 -0.58 -0.60 -22.37
N ASP A 516 -0.19 -0.53 -21.09
CA ASP A 516 -0.48 -1.60 -20.14
C ASP A 516 -1.89 -1.41 -19.58
N ARG A 517 -2.73 -2.45 -19.67
CA ARG A 517 -4.13 -2.44 -19.24
C ARG A 517 -4.32 -3.49 -18.16
N ARG A 518 -5.02 -3.11 -17.08
CA ARG A 518 -5.34 -4.00 -15.95
C ARG A 518 -6.83 -4.01 -15.72
N PHE A 519 -7.39 -5.20 -15.62
CA PHE A 519 -8.85 -5.37 -15.55
C PHE A 519 -9.31 -5.83 -14.15
N ARG A 520 -10.53 -5.45 -13.77
CA ARG A 520 -11.20 -5.82 -12.50
C ARG A 520 -12.68 -6.07 -12.70
N LEU A 521 -13.22 -7.10 -12.06
CA LEU A 521 -14.66 -7.31 -11.96
C LEU A 521 -15.22 -6.54 -10.77
N ILE A 522 -16.38 -5.90 -10.95
CA ILE A 522 -17.08 -5.16 -9.90
C ILE A 522 -18.56 -5.58 -9.79
N ASP A 523 -19.28 -4.94 -8.86
CA ASP A 523 -20.74 -5.05 -8.69
C ASP A 523 -21.23 -6.44 -8.24
N PHE A 524 -20.63 -6.96 -7.16
CA PHE A 524 -20.94 -8.28 -6.61
C PHE A 524 -22.22 -8.35 -5.76
N GLY A 525 -23.16 -7.40 -5.91
CA GLY A 525 -24.42 -7.39 -5.13
C GLY A 525 -25.37 -8.56 -5.44
N ARG A 526 -25.12 -9.29 -6.53
CA ARG A 526 -25.84 -10.49 -6.97
C ARG A 526 -24.97 -11.75 -7.04
N ALA A 527 -23.70 -11.64 -6.67
CA ALA A 527 -22.78 -12.76 -6.72
C ALA A 527 -23.20 -13.89 -5.79
N LYS A 528 -22.92 -15.13 -6.20
CA LYS A 528 -23.28 -16.34 -5.46
C LYS A 528 -22.06 -17.24 -5.29
N CYS A 529 -21.92 -17.78 -4.08
CA CYS A 529 -20.92 -18.79 -3.77
C CYS A 529 -21.56 -20.18 -3.84
N LEU A 530 -20.88 -21.14 -4.50
CA LEU A 530 -21.33 -22.53 -4.57
C LEU A 530 -21.46 -23.16 -3.18
N MET A 531 -20.60 -22.80 -2.23
CA MET A 531 -20.64 -23.36 -0.88
C MET A 531 -21.96 -23.02 -0.17
N ASP A 532 -22.48 -21.79 -0.34
CA ASP A 532 -23.78 -21.39 0.22
C ASP A 532 -24.92 -22.17 -0.43
N ALA A 533 -24.83 -22.36 -1.75
CA ALA A 533 -25.82 -23.13 -2.49
C ALA A 533 -25.87 -24.58 -1.97
N GLN A 534 -24.71 -25.20 -1.76
CA GLN A 534 -24.58 -26.55 -1.22
C GLN A 534 -25.09 -26.65 0.24
N GLU A 535 -24.80 -25.66 1.08
CA GLU A 535 -25.30 -25.62 2.46
C GLU A 535 -26.83 -25.45 2.53
N ALA A 536 -27.39 -24.60 1.67
CA ALA A 536 -28.85 -24.41 1.55
C ALA A 536 -29.56 -25.67 1.05
N ASP A 537 -28.96 -26.34 0.06
CA ASP A 537 -29.42 -27.62 -0.49
C ASP A 537 -29.42 -28.73 0.57
N TYR A 538 -28.30 -28.89 1.31
CA TYR A 538 -28.19 -29.84 2.41
C TYR A 538 -29.27 -29.61 3.48
N SER A 539 -29.47 -28.35 3.88
CA SER A 539 -30.48 -27.98 4.90
C SER A 539 -31.92 -28.27 4.47
N ARG A 540 -32.19 -28.30 3.16
CA ARG A 540 -33.53 -28.51 2.58
C ARG A 540 -33.72 -29.90 1.97
N ASN A 541 -32.68 -30.73 1.98
CA ASN A 541 -32.65 -32.04 1.37
C ASN A 541 -33.07 -32.01 -0.12
N ASN A 542 -32.56 -31.04 -0.89
CA ASN A 542 -32.73 -30.94 -2.35
C ASN A 542 -31.45 -30.42 -3.02
N ASN A 543 -31.38 -30.41 -4.35
CA ASN A 543 -30.20 -29.95 -5.13
C ASN A 543 -30.55 -28.71 -5.99
N LEU A 544 -31.48 -27.88 -5.50
CA LEU A 544 -32.07 -26.83 -6.32
C LEU A 544 -31.13 -25.63 -6.46
N TYR A 545 -30.44 -25.26 -5.38
CA TYR A 545 -29.57 -24.08 -5.34
C TYR A 545 -28.26 -24.31 -6.09
N GLN A 546 -27.66 -25.49 -5.98
CA GLN A 546 -26.48 -25.83 -6.77
C GLN A 546 -26.82 -25.82 -8.26
N LYS A 547 -27.99 -26.34 -8.66
CA LYS A 547 -28.43 -26.28 -10.05
C LYS A 547 -28.54 -24.83 -10.54
N TYR A 548 -29.17 -23.94 -9.76
CA TYR A 548 -29.25 -22.52 -10.12
C TYR A 548 -27.89 -21.84 -10.22
N TRP A 549 -26.92 -22.23 -9.39
CA TRP A 549 -25.56 -21.73 -9.48
C TRP A 549 -24.87 -22.21 -10.77
N ASP A 550 -25.01 -23.49 -11.12
CA ASP A 550 -24.47 -24.05 -12.35
C ASP A 550 -25.09 -23.37 -13.58
N ASP A 551 -26.43 -23.21 -13.60
CA ASP A 551 -27.16 -22.52 -14.67
C ASP A 551 -26.62 -21.08 -14.86
N GLU A 552 -26.47 -20.32 -13.77
CA GLU A 552 -25.92 -18.96 -13.80
C GLU A 552 -24.47 -18.92 -14.29
N ARG A 553 -23.62 -19.86 -13.85
CA ARG A 553 -22.24 -19.99 -14.33
C ARG A 553 -22.19 -20.23 -15.85
N PHE A 554 -23.08 -21.08 -16.39
CA PHE A 554 -23.14 -21.35 -17.83
C PHE A 554 -23.71 -20.16 -18.62
N ASP A 555 -24.68 -19.44 -18.06
CA ASP A 555 -25.22 -18.22 -18.66
C ASP A 555 -24.14 -17.12 -18.75
N GLU A 556 -23.33 -16.95 -17.70
CA GLU A 556 -22.20 -16.01 -17.70
C GLU A 556 -21.16 -16.38 -18.76
N LYS A 557 -20.77 -17.67 -18.86
CA LYS A 557 -19.89 -18.14 -19.94
C LYS A 557 -20.44 -17.80 -21.32
N SER A 558 -21.72 -18.07 -21.54
CA SER A 558 -22.39 -17.75 -22.80
C SER A 558 -22.41 -16.23 -23.06
N ALA A 559 -22.56 -15.41 -22.01
CA ALA A 559 -22.52 -13.97 -22.11
C ALA A 559 -21.12 -13.45 -22.44
N ILE A 560 -20.05 -14.01 -21.86
CA ILE A 560 -18.66 -13.69 -22.21
C ILE A 560 -18.43 -13.89 -23.71
N GLY A 561 -18.81 -15.05 -24.25
CA GLY A 561 -18.65 -15.35 -25.67
C GLY A 561 -19.34 -14.35 -26.59
N ARG A 562 -20.54 -13.89 -26.22
CA ARG A 562 -21.28 -12.88 -26.98
C ARG A 562 -20.71 -11.47 -26.84
N VAL A 563 -20.30 -11.09 -25.63
CA VAL A 563 -19.92 -9.72 -25.28
C VAL A 563 -18.49 -9.40 -25.68
N LEU A 564 -17.58 -10.36 -25.54
CA LEU A 564 -16.16 -10.20 -25.87
C LEU A 564 -15.81 -10.81 -27.24
N GLU A 565 -16.82 -11.27 -27.98
CA GLU A 565 -16.71 -11.96 -29.28
C GLU A 565 -15.79 -13.20 -29.24
N PHE A 566 -15.72 -13.85 -28.09
CA PHE A 566 -14.89 -15.02 -27.88
C PHE A 566 -15.54 -16.26 -28.51
N HIS A 567 -14.91 -16.82 -29.53
CA HIS A 567 -15.37 -18.03 -30.19
C HIS A 567 -14.86 -19.24 -29.40
N TYR A 568 -15.77 -19.97 -28.74
CA TYR A 568 -15.40 -21.25 -28.14
C TYR A 568 -14.91 -22.21 -29.23
N PRO A 569 -13.70 -22.78 -29.13
CA PRO A 569 -13.36 -23.93 -29.94
C PRO A 569 -14.35 -25.04 -29.57
N THR A 570 -15.22 -25.36 -30.52
CA THR A 570 -16.26 -26.41 -30.40
C THR A 570 -15.68 -27.79 -30.27
#